data_AF-A0A522T1W0-F1
#
_entry.id   AF-A0A522T1W0-F1
#
_cell.length_a   1.000
_cell.length_b   1.000
_cell.length_c   1.000
_cell.angle_alpha   90.00
_cell.angle_beta   90.00
_cell.angle_gamma   90.00
#
_symmetry.space_group_name_H-M   'P 1'
#
loop_
_entity.id
_entity.type
_entity.pdbx_description
1 polymer ?
#
loop_
_entity_poly.entity_id
_entity_poly.type
_entity_poly.pdbx_seq_one_letter_code
_entity_poly.pdbx_strand_id
1 'polypeptide(L)'
;MKLGSRIAVRMRCMRTRRILQNYCDAELDDASTNRVAAHIEECRRCGLEVSVYKDIKRSLQTKSKQVNPDALERLRILAEQLANVAKADGFDYDD
;
A
#
# COMPACT_ATOMS: atom_id res chain seq x y z
N MET A 1 -30.32 -22.18 11.42
CA MET A 1 -29.50 -21.58 10.34
C MET A 1 -28.37 -20.66 10.87
N LYS A 2 -27.53 -21.10 11.84
CA LYS A 2 -26.47 -20.26 12.45
C LYS A 2 -25.04 -20.59 11.98
N LEU A 3 -24.84 -21.77 11.39
CA LEU A 3 -23.51 -22.27 11.02
C LEU A 3 -22.98 -21.66 9.71
N GLY A 4 -23.83 -21.54 8.68
CA GLY A 4 -23.46 -20.95 7.39
C GLY A 4 -23.02 -19.48 7.47
N SER A 5 -23.68 -18.69 8.33
CA SER A 5 -23.31 -17.28 8.55
C SER A 5 -21.92 -17.13 9.18
N ARG A 6 -21.56 -17.99 10.15
CA ARG A 6 -20.23 -17.95 10.80
C ARG A 6 -19.11 -18.37 9.85
N ILE A 7 -19.37 -19.34 8.97
CA ILE A 7 -18.40 -19.76 7.94
C ILE A 7 -18.18 -18.63 6.94
N ALA A 8 -19.23 -17.96 6.49
CA ALA A 8 -19.14 -16.83 5.57
C ALA A 8 -18.32 -15.67 6.15
N VAL A 9 -18.53 -15.32 7.42
CA VAL A 9 -17.72 -14.30 8.13
C VAL A 9 -16.25 -14.72 8.17
N ARG A 10 -15.94 -15.97 8.54
CA ARG A 10 -14.56 -16.46 8.60
C ARG A 10 -13.88 -16.39 7.22
N MET A 11 -14.60 -16.75 6.16
CA MET A 11 -14.08 -16.68 4.79
C MET A 11 -13.80 -15.24 4.36
N ARG A 12 -14.65 -14.27 4.71
CA ARG A 12 -14.38 -12.84 4.46
C ARG A 12 -13.12 -12.38 5.19
N CYS A 13 -12.99 -12.67 6.49
CA CYS A 13 -11.77 -12.33 7.24
C CYS A 13 -10.51 -12.94 6.61
N MET A 14 -10.57 -14.21 6.19
CA MET A 14 -9.44 -14.89 5.54
C MET A 14 -9.06 -14.24 4.20
N ARG A 15 -10.03 -13.84 3.38
CA ARG A 15 -9.78 -13.13 2.12
C ARG A 15 -9.18 -11.75 2.38
N THR A 16 -9.76 -10.97 3.30
CA THR A 16 -9.26 -9.64 3.65
C THR A 16 -7.83 -9.69 4.19
N ARG A 17 -7.52 -10.66 5.06
CA ARG A 17 -6.16 -10.84 5.61
C ARG A 17 -5.10 -11.07 4.54
N ARG A 18 -5.42 -11.76 3.45
CA ARG A 18 -4.46 -12.03 2.36
C ARG A 18 -4.03 -10.77 1.61
N ILE A 19 -4.87 -9.75 1.59
CA ILE A 19 -4.62 -8.49 0.87
C ILE A 19 -4.41 -7.29 1.80
N LEU A 20 -4.34 -7.54 3.11
CA LEU A 20 -4.35 -6.49 4.12
C LEU A 20 -3.06 -5.65 4.11
N GLN A 21 -1.94 -6.28 3.78
CA GLN A 21 -0.66 -5.58 3.68
C GLN A 21 -0.63 -4.69 2.43
N ASN A 22 -1.05 -5.19 1.27
CA ASN A 22 -1.20 -4.39 0.05
C ASN A 22 -2.15 -3.20 0.27
N TYR A 23 -3.23 -3.39 1.05
CA TYR A 23 -4.08 -2.27 1.50
C TYR A 23 -3.30 -1.24 2.33
N CYS A 24 -2.47 -1.67 3.28
CA CYS A 24 -1.63 -0.77 4.09
C CYS A 24 -0.52 -0.08 3.27
N ASP A 25 -0.13 -0.69 2.16
CA ASP A 25 0.88 -0.18 1.24
C ASP A 25 0.32 0.62 0.06
N ALA A 26 -1.01 0.79 0.00
CA ALA A 26 -1.73 1.48 -1.07
C ALA A 26 -1.51 0.85 -2.47
N GLU A 27 -1.34 -0.48 -2.51
CA GLU A 27 -1.08 -1.28 -3.72
C GLU A 27 -2.34 -2.03 -4.20
N LEU A 28 -3.53 -1.60 -3.78
CA LEU A 28 -4.81 -2.17 -4.21
C LEU A 28 -5.53 -1.22 -5.15
N ASP A 29 -6.31 -1.80 -6.08
CA ASP A 29 -7.29 -1.04 -6.85
C ASP A 29 -8.37 -0.44 -5.93
N ASP A 30 -9.04 0.62 -6.41
CA ASP A 30 -10.06 1.33 -5.63
C ASP A 30 -11.18 0.41 -5.15
N ALA A 31 -11.58 -0.56 -5.98
CA ALA A 31 -12.62 -1.52 -5.66
C ALA A 31 -12.25 -2.43 -4.47
N SER A 32 -10.99 -2.89 -4.40
CA SER A 32 -10.51 -3.74 -3.31
C SER A 32 -10.19 -2.91 -2.07
N THR A 33 -9.68 -1.69 -2.25
CA THR A 33 -9.48 -0.72 -1.16
C THR A 33 -10.78 -0.45 -0.41
N ASN A 34 -11.87 -0.12 -1.13
CA ASN A 34 -13.18 0.12 -0.54
C ASN A 34 -13.75 -1.11 0.17
N ARG A 35 -13.57 -2.31 -0.42
CA ARG A 35 -14.01 -3.57 0.21
C ARG A 35 -13.27 -3.88 1.51
N VAL A 36 -11.95 -3.63 1.55
CA VAL A 36 -11.15 -3.81 2.77
C VAL A 36 -11.54 -2.78 3.82
N ALA A 37 -11.70 -1.50 3.43
CA ALA A 37 -12.12 -0.43 4.32
C ALA A 37 -13.44 -0.74 5.04
N ALA A 38 -14.49 -1.10 4.29
CA ALA A 38 -15.77 -1.50 4.88
C ALA A 38 -15.63 -2.70 5.83
N HIS A 39 -14.80 -3.69 5.48
CA HIS A 39 -14.61 -4.86 6.34
C HIS A 39 -13.92 -4.53 7.67
N ILE A 40 -12.91 -3.67 7.67
CA ILE A 40 -12.14 -3.37 8.89
C ILE A 40 -12.92 -2.48 9.86
N GLU A 41 -13.87 -1.69 9.37
CA GLU A 41 -14.83 -0.96 10.20
C GLU A 41 -15.77 -1.91 10.96
N GLU A 42 -16.22 -2.99 10.31
CA GLU A 42 -17.13 -3.97 10.91
C GLU A 42 -16.41 -5.08 11.71
N CYS A 43 -15.14 -5.35 11.40
CA CYS A 43 -14.38 -6.46 11.95
C CYS A 43 -13.20 -5.99 12.82
N ARG A 44 -13.43 -5.89 14.13
CA ARG A 44 -12.40 -5.52 15.12
C ARG A 44 -11.07 -6.28 14.97
N ARG A 45 -11.12 -7.58 14.65
CA ARG A 45 -9.91 -8.41 14.49
C ARG A 45 -9.06 -7.96 13.30
N CYS A 46 -9.69 -7.69 12.17
CA CYS A 46 -8.99 -7.21 10.98
C CYS A 46 -8.55 -5.75 11.14
N GLY A 47 -9.36 -4.90 11.78
CA GLY A 47 -8.95 -3.53 12.13
C GLY A 47 -7.72 -3.47 13.04
N LEU A 48 -7.63 -4.33 14.05
CA LEU A 48 -6.43 -4.44 14.90
C LEU A 48 -5.19 -4.87 14.10
N GLU A 49 -5.35 -5.79 13.15
CA GLU A 49 -4.26 -6.27 12.32
C GLU A 49 -3.72 -5.16 11.40
N VAL A 50 -4.61 -4.33 10.84
CA VAL A 50 -4.22 -3.10 10.11
C VAL A 50 -3.43 -2.15 11.01
N SER A 51 -3.87 -1.94 12.26
CA SER A 51 -3.13 -1.09 13.21
C SER A 51 -1.70 -1.60 13.42
N VAL A 52 -1.54 -2.91 13.64
CA VAL A 52 -0.23 -3.53 13.85
C VAL A 52 0.66 -3.35 12.61
N TYR A 53 0.14 -3.58 11.40
CA TYR A 53 0.91 -3.34 10.17
C TYR A 53 1.35 -1.88 10.02
N LYS A 54 0.46 -0.92 10.32
CA LYS A 54 0.78 0.52 10.28
C LYS A 54 1.85 0.89 11.31
N ASP A 55 1.80 0.31 12.51
CA ASP A 55 2.79 0.56 13.57
C ASP A 55 4.17 -0.02 13.23
N ILE A 56 4.20 -1.22 12.63
CA ILE A 56 5.42 -1.81 12.08
C ILE A 56 6.00 -0.91 10.99
N LYS A 57 5.18 -0.49 10.02
CA LYS A 57 5.61 0.40 8.92
C LYS A 57 6.19 1.71 9.46
N ARG A 58 5.51 2.35 10.42
CA ARG A 58 5.98 3.55 11.10
C ARG A 58 7.32 3.32 11.81
N SER A 59 7.45 2.20 12.53
CA SER A 59 8.68 1.86 13.24
C SER A 59 9.86 1.64 12.30
N LEU A 60 9.62 1.03 11.13
CA LEU A 60 10.63 0.87 10.08
C LEU A 60 11.02 2.20 9.46
N GLN A 61 10.05 3.09 9.20
CA GLN A 61 10.32 4.45 8.71
C GLN A 61 11.16 5.26 9.70
N THR A 62 10.83 5.24 10.99
CA THR A 62 11.59 5.95 12.03
C THR A 62 13.03 5.45 12.15
N LYS A 63 13.25 4.13 11.96
CA LYS A 63 14.59 3.52 12.04
C LYS A 63 15.38 3.62 10.74
N SER A 64 14.72 3.91 9.62
CA SER A 64 15.41 4.09 8.35
C SER A 64 16.36 5.29 8.47
N LYS A 65 17.63 5.09 8.07
CA LYS A 65 18.62 6.17 8.08
C LYS A 65 18.10 7.32 7.23
N GLN A 66 18.32 8.56 7.68
CA GLN A 66 18.09 9.73 6.84
C GLN A 66 18.77 9.50 5.48
N VAL A 67 18.01 9.71 4.41
CA VAL A 67 18.52 9.59 3.05
C VAL A 67 19.66 10.59 2.89
N ASN A 68 20.80 10.13 2.37
CA ASN A 68 21.93 11.01 2.10
C ASN A 68 21.48 12.09 1.08
N PRO A 69 21.51 13.39 1.43
CA PRO A 69 20.99 14.45 0.58
C PRO A 69 21.72 14.52 -0.77
N ASP A 70 23.02 14.24 -0.81
CA ASP A 70 23.79 14.24 -2.06
C ASP A 70 23.39 13.07 -2.97
N ALA A 71 23.05 11.92 -2.38
CA ALA A 71 22.54 10.79 -3.15
C ALA A 71 21.15 11.09 -3.73
N LEU A 72 20.30 11.76 -2.95
CA LEU A 72 18.98 12.20 -3.39
C LEU A 72 19.09 13.20 -4.55
N GLU A 73 20.04 14.14 -4.47
CA GLU A 73 20.25 15.14 -5.51
C GLU A 73 20.76 14.52 -6.81
N ARG A 74 21.73 13.60 -6.73
CA ARG A 74 22.18 12.86 -7.91
C ARG A 74 21.06 12.07 -8.57
N LEU A 75 20.15 11.49 -7.79
CA LEU A 75 18.98 10.78 -8.32
C LEU A 75 18.01 11.72 -9.04
N ARG A 76 17.79 12.95 -8.54
CA ARG A 76 16.96 13.96 -9.21
C ARG A 76 17.53 14.39 -10.54
N ILE A 77 18.83 14.74 -10.55
CA ILE A 77 19.53 15.14 -11.78
C ILE A 77 19.44 14.02 -12.82
N LEU A 78 19.64 12.76 -12.41
CA LEU A 78 19.51 11.61 -13.30
C LEU A 78 18.09 11.48 -13.86
N ALA A 79 17.06 11.61 -13.01
CA ALA A 79 15.67 11.53 -13.44
C ALA A 79 15.31 12.62 -14.47
N GLU A 80 15.79 13.85 -14.27
CA GLU A 80 15.61 14.95 -15.23
C GLU A 80 16.32 14.67 -16.55
N GLN A 81 17.55 14.15 -16.51
CA GLN A 81 18.28 13.76 -17.71
C GLN A 81 17.54 12.68 -18.49
N LEU A 82 17.03 11.65 -17.82
CA LEU A 82 16.25 10.59 -18.46
C LEU A 82 14.94 11.12 -19.07
N ALA A 83 14.23 12.01 -18.37
CA ALA A 83 13.01 12.62 -18.89
C ALA A 83 13.29 13.49 -20.13
N ASN A 84 14.41 14.21 -20.15
CA ASN A 84 14.82 15.02 -21.29
C ASN A 84 15.28 14.17 -22.48
N VAL A 85 15.97 13.05 -22.23
CA VAL A 85 16.30 12.07 -23.27
C VAL A 85 15.03 11.46 -23.86
N ALA A 86 14.08 11.04 -23.03
CA ALA A 86 12.79 10.51 -23.51
C ALA A 86 12.03 11.52 -24.38
N LYS A 87 12.00 12.79 -23.98
CA LYS A 87 11.43 13.89 -24.78
C LYS A 87 12.17 14.12 -26.10
N ALA A 88 13.50 14.05 -26.09
CA ALA A 88 14.33 14.21 -27.29
C ALA A 88 14.16 13.04 -28.27
N ASP A 89 13.95 11.83 -27.76
CA ASP A 89 13.69 10.61 -28.53
C ASP A 89 12.21 10.49 -28.99
N GLY A 90 11.38 11.50 -28.72
CA GLY A 90 9.98 11.55 -29.17
C GLY A 90 9.03 10.63 -28.40
N PHE A 91 9.44 10.12 -27.23
CA PHE A 91 8.55 9.45 -26.29
C PHE A 91 7.83 10.51 -25.43
N ASP A 92 6.68 10.96 -25.91
CA ASP A 92 5.80 11.83 -25.15
C ASP A 92 5.10 11.01 -24.06
N TYR A 93 5.47 11.24 -22.80
CA TYR A 93 4.70 10.76 -21.66
C TYR A 93 3.74 11.91 -21.30
N ASP A 94 2.57 11.91 -21.94
CA ASP A 94 1.45 12.77 -21.56
C ASP A 94 0.99 12.38 -20.14
N ASP A 95 0.96 13.39 -19.27
CA ASP A 95 0.44 13.36 -17.88
C ASP A 95 -1.10 13.26 -17.85
#